data_AF-A0A7S0FRC0-F1
#
_entry.id   AF-A0A7S0FRC0-F1
#
_cell.length_a   1.000
_cell.length_b   1.000
_cell.length_c   1.000
_cell.angle_alpha   90.00
_cell.angle_beta   90.00
_cell.angle_gamma   90.00
#
_symmetry.space_group_name_H-M   'P 1'
#
loop_
_entity.id
_entity.type
_entity.pdbx_description
1 polymer ?
#
loop_
_entity_poly.entity_id
_entity_poly.type
_entity_poly.pdbx_seq_one_letter_code
_entity_poly.pdbx_strand_id
1 'polypeptide(L)'
;EGLLGFFRDYAEGYMPVLNRDECIALFHASSGLLRSYSTAHCKSRTVTKVSTSSLEEGLEEEQNYSDISTAISLLIHLSTKDFIDICSTTDSNTIESNQVTDMIFFGLQQILPLMTQGLLQFPALCSSYFSLVSFMMETYPEKVCALPFDLFNALLDSMLFGMSHSDTFVAKSSLRGLGGLAREHLKSKALGGHLTAHADIIDTCANRLLQEVVFQSIIWDRLEPAGSALLPLAAIDMGRFANVVSAISTQFGSPEKAHRFQAAFQKLMQPEIVAKVASGGYEGRVNRLKFKAAFEEFVKEIHSFLVIA
;
A
#
# COMPACT_ATOMS: atom_id res chain seq x y z
N GLU A 1 -5.37 7.31 -26.03
CA GLU A 1 -4.02 6.82 -26.41
C GLU A 1 -3.00 7.87 -26.86
N GLY A 2 -3.18 8.59 -27.98
CA GLY A 2 -2.06 9.31 -28.63
C GLY A 2 -1.26 10.31 -27.78
N LEU A 3 -1.92 11.13 -26.96
CA LEU A 3 -1.23 12.11 -26.11
C LEU A 3 -0.58 11.47 -24.87
N LEU A 4 -1.26 10.55 -24.20
CA LEU A 4 -0.69 9.84 -23.04
C LEU A 4 0.55 9.04 -23.46
N GLY A 5 0.48 8.34 -24.60
CA GLY A 5 1.60 7.61 -25.17
C GLY A 5 2.78 8.53 -25.48
N PHE A 6 2.53 9.67 -26.14
CA PHE A 6 3.58 10.65 -26.42
C PHE A 6 4.28 11.14 -25.15
N PHE A 7 3.54 11.50 -24.11
CA PHE A 7 4.12 11.98 -22.85
C PHE A 7 4.92 10.88 -22.13
N ARG A 8 4.41 9.63 -22.14
CA ARG A 8 5.14 8.48 -21.60
C ARG A 8 6.46 8.28 -22.34
N ASP A 9 6.43 8.19 -23.66
CA ASP A 9 7.62 7.92 -24.48
C ASP A 9 8.65 9.07 -24.38
N TYR A 10 8.16 10.30 -24.28
CA TYR A 10 8.99 11.47 -24.05
C TYR A 10 9.68 11.41 -22.68
N ALA A 11 8.94 11.08 -21.62
CA ALA A 11 9.52 10.91 -20.30
C ALA A 11 10.54 9.76 -20.30
N GLU A 12 10.21 8.60 -20.86
CA GLU A 12 11.14 7.46 -20.92
C GLU A 12 12.45 7.80 -21.65
N GLY A 13 12.37 8.44 -22.82
CA GLY A 13 13.53 8.69 -23.67
C GLY A 13 14.38 9.89 -23.26
N TYR A 14 13.77 10.93 -22.70
CA TYR A 14 14.44 12.22 -22.49
C TYR A 14 14.70 12.55 -21.02
N MET A 15 14.14 11.81 -20.05
CA MET A 15 14.30 12.17 -18.64
C MET A 15 15.76 12.38 -18.18
N PRO A 16 16.74 11.56 -18.59
CA PRO A 16 18.13 11.75 -18.18
C PRO A 16 18.81 13.01 -18.75
N VAL A 17 18.24 13.62 -19.79
CA VAL A 17 18.84 14.77 -20.49
C VAL A 17 18.11 16.09 -20.25
N LEU A 18 16.94 16.06 -19.61
CA LEU A 18 16.18 17.27 -19.30
C LEU A 18 16.85 18.06 -18.18
N ASN A 19 16.87 19.38 -18.33
CA ASN A 19 17.19 20.28 -17.24
C ASN A 19 15.99 20.47 -16.30
N ARG A 20 16.21 21.13 -15.17
CA ARG A 20 15.21 21.32 -14.14
C ARG A 20 13.92 22.01 -14.62
N ASP A 21 14.02 23.07 -15.40
CA ASP A 21 12.84 23.82 -15.85
C ASP A 21 12.01 22.99 -16.85
N GLU A 22 12.70 22.23 -17.70
CA GLU A 22 12.07 21.28 -18.62
C GLU A 22 11.37 20.13 -17.88
N CYS A 23 12.00 19.61 -16.83
CA CYS A 23 11.41 18.65 -15.90
C CYS A 23 10.10 19.17 -15.29
N ILE A 24 10.12 20.36 -14.69
CA ILE A 24 8.92 20.96 -14.08
C ILE A 24 7.82 21.20 -15.12
N ALA A 25 8.18 21.68 -16.32
CA ALA A 25 7.23 21.90 -17.41
C ALA A 25 6.57 20.59 -17.88
N LEU A 26 7.35 19.52 -18.05
CA LEU A 26 6.85 18.19 -18.41
C LEU A 26 5.83 17.69 -17.36
N PHE A 27 6.08 17.94 -16.08
CA PHE A 27 5.19 17.53 -14.99
C PHE A 27 3.87 18.29 -14.99
N HIS A 28 3.92 19.61 -15.14
CA HIS A 28 2.69 20.41 -15.21
C HIS A 28 1.82 20.00 -16.39
N ALA A 29 2.45 19.76 -17.56
CA ALA A 29 1.75 19.29 -18.74
C ALA A 29 1.18 17.87 -18.54
N SER A 30 1.95 16.95 -17.97
CA SER A 30 1.51 15.59 -17.62
C SER A 30 0.35 15.61 -16.62
N SER A 31 0.43 16.44 -15.58
CA SER A 31 -0.61 16.59 -14.56
C SER A 31 -1.90 17.18 -15.15
N GLY A 32 -1.79 18.15 -16.06
CA GLY A 32 -2.92 18.70 -16.80
C GLY A 32 -3.59 17.66 -17.70
N LEU A 33 -2.77 16.82 -18.37
CA LEU A 33 -3.26 15.72 -19.19
C LEU A 33 -3.98 14.66 -18.36
N LEU A 34 -3.39 14.19 -17.26
CA LEU A 34 -4.00 13.22 -16.35
C LEU A 34 -5.31 13.72 -15.74
N ARG A 35 -5.37 15.00 -15.35
CA ARG A 35 -6.60 15.62 -14.85
C ARG A 35 -7.68 15.67 -15.92
N SER A 36 -7.33 16.05 -17.14
CA SER A 36 -8.27 16.10 -18.27
C SER A 36 -8.80 14.71 -18.62
N TYR A 37 -7.92 13.70 -18.61
CA TYR A 37 -8.30 12.31 -18.80
C TYR A 37 -9.24 11.82 -17.68
N SER A 38 -8.84 12.00 -16.43
CA SER A 38 -9.64 11.59 -15.27
C SER A 38 -11.03 12.25 -15.26
N THR A 39 -11.12 13.55 -15.53
CA THR A 39 -12.41 14.26 -15.58
C THR A 39 -13.32 13.78 -16.72
N ALA A 40 -12.76 13.41 -17.87
CA ALA A 40 -13.53 12.88 -18.99
C ALA A 40 -13.99 11.42 -18.77
N HIS A 41 -13.22 10.61 -18.04
CA HIS A 41 -13.46 9.18 -17.89
C HIS A 41 -14.02 8.76 -16.51
N CYS A 42 -14.00 9.63 -15.49
CA CYS A 42 -14.69 9.41 -14.22
C CYS A 42 -16.21 9.64 -14.38
N LYS A 43 -16.91 8.66 -14.96
CA LYS A 43 -18.38 8.67 -15.13
C LYS A 43 -19.08 8.44 -13.78
N SER A 44 -19.10 9.43 -12.87
CA SER A 44 -19.80 9.41 -11.57
C SER A 44 -19.26 8.40 -10.53
N ARG A 45 -19.19 8.78 -9.25
CA ARG A 45 -18.73 7.94 -8.12
C ARG A 45 -19.67 6.77 -7.77
N THR A 46 -20.55 6.39 -8.69
CA THR A 46 -21.60 5.40 -8.45
C THR A 46 -21.25 4.15 -9.24
N VAL A 47 -20.90 3.08 -8.54
CA VAL A 47 -20.74 1.75 -9.13
C VAL A 47 -22.07 1.36 -9.77
N THR A 48 -22.19 1.49 -11.09
CA THR A 48 -23.33 0.97 -11.83
C THR A 48 -23.26 -0.55 -11.77
N LYS A 49 -24.30 -1.18 -11.22
CA LYS A 49 -24.42 -2.64 -11.18
C LYS A 49 -24.34 -3.20 -12.60
N VAL A 50 -23.29 -3.96 -12.86
CA VAL A 50 -23.04 -4.75 -14.07
C VAL A 50 -24.31 -5.50 -14.46
N SER A 51 -24.88 -5.13 -15.60
CA SER A 51 -25.97 -5.86 -16.22
C SER A 51 -25.62 -5.98 -17.71
N THR A 52 -25.43 -7.22 -18.16
CA THR A 52 -25.31 -7.70 -19.55
C THR A 52 -24.12 -7.22 -20.39
N SER A 53 -23.12 -8.10 -20.52
CA SER A 53 -21.92 -8.00 -21.36
C SER A 53 -22.24 -7.65 -22.82
N SER A 54 -21.85 -6.45 -23.25
CA SER A 54 -21.86 -6.03 -24.65
C SER A 54 -20.44 -5.94 -25.24
N LEU A 55 -20.29 -6.07 -26.57
CA LEU A 55 -18.99 -5.93 -27.26
C LEU A 55 -18.38 -4.53 -27.08
N GLU A 56 -19.23 -3.51 -26.91
CA GLU A 56 -18.81 -2.12 -26.69
C GLU A 56 -18.17 -1.93 -25.31
N GLU A 57 -18.70 -2.61 -24.26
CA GLU A 57 -18.10 -2.60 -22.93
C GLU A 57 -16.70 -3.25 -22.90
N GLY A 58 -16.51 -4.33 -23.66
CA GLY A 58 -15.19 -4.98 -23.77
C GLY A 58 -14.14 -4.09 -24.44
N LEU A 59 -14.53 -3.35 -25.48
CA LEU A 59 -13.66 -2.38 -26.16
C LEU A 59 -13.37 -1.15 -25.28
N GLU A 60 -14.35 -0.66 -24.50
CA GLU A 60 -14.13 0.39 -23.51
C GLU A 60 -13.16 -0.05 -22.41
N GLU A 61 -13.25 -1.29 -21.92
CA GLU A 61 -12.34 -1.82 -20.90
C GLU A 61 -10.91 -2.01 -21.42
N GLU A 62 -10.73 -2.49 -22.65
CA GLU A 62 -9.41 -2.62 -23.29
C GLU A 62 -8.75 -1.25 -23.53
N GLN A 63 -9.53 -0.26 -23.98
CA GLN A 63 -9.06 1.12 -24.13
C GLN A 63 -8.66 1.71 -22.78
N ASN A 64 -9.50 1.52 -21.75
CA ASN A 64 -9.20 1.97 -20.38
C ASN A 64 -7.93 1.30 -19.85
N TYR A 65 -7.74 -0.01 -20.11
CA TYR A 65 -6.52 -0.72 -19.76
C TYR A 65 -5.28 -0.08 -20.41
N SER A 66 -5.31 0.20 -21.71
CA SER A 66 -4.16 0.79 -22.43
C SER A 66 -3.81 2.19 -21.90
N ASP A 67 -4.84 3.05 -21.76
CA ASP A 67 -4.65 4.43 -21.31
C ASP A 67 -4.18 4.51 -19.86
N ILE A 68 -4.75 3.70 -18.95
CA ILE A 68 -4.35 3.66 -17.54
C ILE A 68 -2.96 3.07 -17.38
N SER A 69 -2.63 2.01 -18.12
CA SER A 69 -1.27 1.44 -18.12
C SER A 69 -0.24 2.48 -18.56
N THR A 70 -0.58 3.26 -19.59
CA THR A 70 0.27 4.36 -20.07
C THR A 70 0.40 5.48 -19.03
N ALA A 71 -0.69 5.84 -18.36
CA ALA A 71 -0.68 6.84 -17.29
C ALA A 71 0.17 6.41 -16.09
N ILE A 72 0.10 5.15 -15.67
CA ILE A 72 0.92 4.60 -14.58
C ILE A 72 2.39 4.55 -14.99
N SER A 73 2.69 4.09 -16.21
CA SER A 73 4.06 4.08 -16.73
C SER A 73 4.66 5.48 -16.76
N LEU A 74 3.90 6.48 -17.24
CA LEU A 74 4.29 7.88 -17.16
C LEU A 74 4.62 8.28 -15.71
N LEU A 75 3.71 8.04 -14.75
CA LEU A 75 3.98 8.37 -13.34
C LEU A 75 5.21 7.65 -12.78
N ILE A 76 5.49 6.41 -13.19
CA ILE A 76 6.69 5.68 -12.77
C ILE A 76 7.95 6.39 -13.28
N HIS A 77 8.00 6.80 -14.57
CA HIS A 77 9.13 7.55 -15.11
C HIS A 77 9.33 8.89 -14.39
N LEU A 78 8.22 9.58 -14.10
CA LEU A 78 8.19 10.81 -13.31
C LEU A 78 8.56 10.59 -11.82
N SER A 79 8.53 9.36 -11.32
CA SER A 79 8.88 9.02 -9.93
C SER A 79 10.31 8.51 -9.79
N THR A 80 11.11 8.51 -10.86
CA THR A 80 12.49 7.98 -10.84
C THR A 80 13.40 8.83 -9.96
N LYS A 81 14.40 8.19 -9.35
CA LYS A 81 15.36 8.87 -8.47
C LYS A 81 16.09 10.01 -9.19
N ASP A 82 16.51 9.80 -10.44
CA ASP A 82 17.20 10.81 -11.23
C ASP A 82 16.33 12.06 -11.41
N PHE A 83 15.01 11.89 -11.58
CA PHE A 83 14.07 13.00 -11.63
C PHE A 83 14.03 13.80 -10.33
N ILE A 84 13.88 13.10 -9.22
CA ILE A 84 13.76 13.68 -7.88
C ILE A 84 15.07 14.42 -7.51
N ASP A 85 16.22 13.83 -7.84
CA ASP A 85 17.54 14.40 -7.60
C ASP A 85 17.76 15.67 -8.46
N ILE A 86 17.43 15.65 -9.77
CA ILE A 86 17.51 16.85 -10.64
C ILE A 86 16.66 18.00 -10.08
N CYS A 87 15.45 17.71 -9.61
CA CYS A 87 14.53 18.72 -9.10
C CYS A 87 14.81 19.20 -7.67
N SER A 88 15.73 18.56 -6.94
CA SER A 88 16.05 18.91 -5.54
C SER A 88 17.41 19.62 -5.37
N THR A 89 18.17 19.86 -6.45
CA THR A 89 19.57 20.35 -6.42
C THR A 89 19.79 21.84 -6.12
N THR A 90 18.83 22.56 -5.53
CA THR A 90 19.02 23.95 -5.09
C THR A 90 19.03 24.07 -3.57
N ASP A 91 19.92 24.93 -3.04
CA ASP A 91 20.16 25.22 -1.62
C ASP A 91 18.91 25.70 -0.82
N SER A 92 17.72 25.72 -1.42
CA SER A 92 16.40 25.91 -0.81
C SER A 92 15.76 24.56 -0.41
N ASN A 93 16.49 23.77 0.37
CA ASN A 93 16.32 22.33 0.67
C ASN A 93 15.01 21.82 1.33
N THR A 94 13.86 22.50 1.25
CA THR A 94 12.60 21.95 1.80
C THR A 94 11.34 22.27 1.00
N ILE A 95 11.25 23.39 0.30
CA ILE A 95 9.98 23.81 -0.32
C ILE A 95 9.76 23.12 -1.68
N GLU A 96 10.83 22.79 -2.39
CA GLU A 96 10.77 22.41 -3.82
C GLU A 96 10.74 20.90 -4.05
N SER A 97 11.46 20.10 -3.24
CA SER A 97 11.32 18.63 -3.24
C SER A 97 9.87 18.20 -2.89
N ASN A 98 9.21 18.98 -2.02
CA ASN A 98 7.80 18.80 -1.71
C ASN A 98 6.91 18.97 -2.94
N GLN A 99 7.21 19.89 -3.86
CA GLN A 99 6.40 20.12 -5.05
C GLN A 99 6.40 18.91 -6.00
N VAL A 100 7.55 18.28 -6.21
CA VAL A 100 7.66 17.07 -7.05
C VAL A 100 6.83 15.92 -6.47
N THR A 101 7.00 15.65 -5.18
CA THR A 101 6.23 14.61 -4.49
C THR A 101 4.73 14.91 -4.55
N ASP A 102 4.32 16.16 -4.26
CA ASP A 102 2.93 16.59 -4.33
C ASP A 102 2.34 16.41 -5.75
N MET A 103 3.14 16.61 -6.80
CA MET A 103 2.72 16.37 -8.19
C MET A 103 2.53 14.89 -8.52
N ILE A 104 3.41 13.99 -8.04
CA ILE A 104 3.24 12.54 -8.23
C ILE A 104 1.98 12.06 -7.51
N PHE A 105 1.76 12.53 -6.27
CA PHE A 105 0.52 12.26 -5.53
C PHE A 105 -0.71 12.80 -6.25
N PHE A 106 -0.62 14.00 -6.83
CA PHE A 106 -1.70 14.56 -7.65
C PHE A 106 -2.01 13.68 -8.87
N GLY A 107 -0.98 13.17 -9.57
CA GLY A 107 -1.15 12.24 -10.68
C GLY A 107 -1.83 10.94 -10.26
N LEU A 108 -1.38 10.34 -9.15
CA LEU A 108 -1.98 9.12 -8.59
C LEU A 108 -3.46 9.35 -8.20
N GLN A 109 -3.80 10.51 -7.64
CA GLN A 109 -5.18 10.91 -7.37
C GLN A 109 -6.08 10.91 -8.61
N GLN A 110 -5.52 11.21 -9.79
CA GLN A 110 -6.29 11.19 -11.04
C GLN A 110 -6.54 9.76 -11.52
N ILE A 111 -5.61 8.83 -11.26
CA ILE A 111 -5.68 7.44 -11.71
C ILE A 111 -6.54 6.58 -10.78
N LEU A 112 -6.49 6.80 -9.46
CA LEU A 112 -7.16 5.94 -8.49
C LEU A 112 -8.65 5.70 -8.75
N PRO A 113 -9.48 6.72 -9.07
CA PRO A 113 -10.90 6.50 -9.35
C PRO A 113 -11.17 5.65 -10.60
N LEU A 114 -10.17 5.51 -11.48
CA LEU A 114 -10.26 4.74 -12.72
C LEU A 114 -9.82 3.29 -12.53
N MET A 115 -9.11 2.97 -11.44
CA MET A 115 -8.65 1.61 -11.14
C MET A 115 -9.82 0.76 -10.60
N THR A 116 -10.42 -0.05 -11.48
CA THR A 116 -11.50 -0.98 -11.11
C THR A 116 -10.95 -2.38 -10.78
N GLN A 117 -11.75 -3.19 -10.11
CA GLN A 117 -11.41 -4.61 -9.91
C GLN A 117 -11.26 -5.39 -11.22
N GLY A 118 -12.00 -5.03 -12.28
CA GLY A 118 -11.85 -5.63 -13.61
C GLY A 118 -10.47 -5.34 -14.20
N LEU A 119 -10.03 -4.09 -14.12
CA LEU A 119 -8.70 -3.68 -14.58
C LEU A 119 -7.56 -4.33 -13.80
N LEU A 120 -7.74 -4.59 -12.51
CA LEU A 120 -6.74 -5.31 -11.71
C LEU A 120 -6.61 -6.81 -12.08
N GLN A 121 -7.51 -7.36 -12.92
CA GLN A 121 -7.35 -8.72 -13.44
C GLN A 121 -6.24 -8.82 -14.49
N PHE A 122 -5.84 -7.70 -15.10
CA PHE A 122 -4.73 -7.66 -16.05
C PHE A 122 -3.39 -7.63 -15.28
N PRO A 123 -2.56 -8.70 -15.34
CA PRO A 123 -1.42 -8.85 -14.44
C PRO A 123 -0.37 -7.73 -14.57
N ALA A 124 -0.10 -7.27 -15.80
CA ALA A 124 0.89 -6.22 -16.04
C ALA A 124 0.46 -4.86 -15.44
N LEU A 125 -0.83 -4.52 -15.57
CA LEU A 125 -1.40 -3.31 -15.00
C LEU A 125 -1.45 -3.41 -13.48
N CYS A 126 -1.91 -4.55 -12.93
CA CYS A 126 -1.94 -4.81 -11.50
C CYS A 126 -0.55 -4.64 -10.88
N SER A 127 0.48 -5.30 -11.42
CA SER A 127 1.84 -5.20 -10.90
C SER A 127 2.42 -3.79 -11.01
N SER A 128 2.16 -3.07 -12.11
CA SER A 128 2.60 -1.67 -12.26
C SER A 128 1.93 -0.74 -11.26
N TYR A 129 0.61 -0.90 -11.06
CA TYR A 129 -0.17 -0.14 -10.09
C TYR A 129 0.36 -0.36 -8.67
N PHE A 130 0.52 -1.62 -8.26
CA PHE A 130 1.02 -1.94 -6.91
C PHE A 130 2.48 -1.56 -6.71
N SER A 131 3.31 -1.58 -7.76
CA SER A 131 4.67 -1.05 -7.71
C SER A 131 4.66 0.45 -7.36
N LEU A 132 3.85 1.24 -8.07
CA LEU A 132 3.72 2.68 -7.82
C LEU A 132 3.16 2.97 -6.42
N VAL A 133 2.03 2.35 -6.05
CA VAL A 133 1.40 2.62 -4.75
C VAL A 133 2.32 2.22 -3.60
N SER A 134 2.93 1.04 -3.66
CA SER A 134 3.83 0.57 -2.59
C SER A 134 5.06 1.47 -2.48
N PHE A 135 5.63 1.92 -3.61
CA PHE A 135 6.72 2.89 -3.62
C PHE A 135 6.34 4.18 -2.89
N MET A 136 5.15 4.73 -3.15
CA MET A 136 4.68 5.95 -2.48
C MET A 136 4.50 5.75 -0.97
N MET A 137 3.99 4.59 -0.56
CA MET A 137 3.76 4.28 0.85
C MET A 137 5.05 3.96 1.63
N GLU A 138 6.06 3.43 0.96
CA GLU A 138 7.37 3.17 1.58
C GLU A 138 8.27 4.41 1.59
N THR A 139 8.23 5.21 0.53
CA THR A 139 9.16 6.34 0.33
C THR A 139 8.63 7.64 0.93
N TYR A 140 7.31 7.87 0.87
CA TYR A 140 6.66 9.10 1.33
C TYR A 140 5.47 8.82 2.26
N PRO A 141 5.59 7.96 3.28
CA PRO A 141 4.48 7.60 4.15
C PRO A 141 3.85 8.81 4.85
N GLU A 142 4.63 9.85 5.16
CA GLU A 142 4.15 11.09 5.77
C GLU A 142 3.17 11.85 4.87
N LYS A 143 3.41 11.82 3.56
CA LYS A 143 2.54 12.44 2.55
C LYS A 143 1.26 11.63 2.39
N VAL A 144 1.36 10.30 2.37
CA VAL A 144 0.19 9.40 2.34
C VAL A 144 -0.72 9.65 3.54
N CYS A 145 -0.14 9.80 4.73
CA CYS A 145 -0.90 10.06 5.96
C CYS A 145 -1.55 11.47 6.00
N ALA A 146 -1.09 12.40 5.17
CA ALA A 146 -1.62 13.76 5.08
C ALA A 146 -2.74 13.90 4.04
N LEU A 147 -3.03 12.85 3.28
CA LEU A 147 -4.06 12.86 2.24
C LEU A 147 -5.47 13.02 2.85
N PRO A 148 -6.45 13.55 2.08
CA PRO A 148 -7.85 13.45 2.45
C PRO A 148 -8.28 12.00 2.68
N PHE A 149 -9.18 11.76 3.64
CA PHE A 149 -9.53 10.41 4.09
C PHE A 149 -9.97 9.48 2.95
N ASP A 150 -10.82 9.92 2.03
CA ASP A 150 -11.30 9.09 0.91
C ASP A 150 -10.15 8.50 0.09
N LEU A 151 -9.11 9.31 -0.13
CA LEU A 151 -7.95 8.93 -0.92
C LEU A 151 -6.99 8.05 -0.13
N PHE A 152 -6.73 8.42 1.13
CA PHE A 152 -5.97 7.59 2.06
C PHE A 152 -6.60 6.19 2.16
N ASN A 153 -7.92 6.12 2.32
CA ASN A 153 -8.66 4.88 2.46
C ASN A 153 -8.60 4.06 1.16
N ALA A 154 -8.74 4.67 -0.01
CA ALA A 154 -8.61 3.95 -1.29
C ALA A 154 -7.21 3.32 -1.48
N LEU A 155 -6.14 4.01 -1.07
CA LEU A 155 -4.78 3.47 -1.08
C LEU A 155 -4.61 2.35 -0.07
N LEU A 156 -5.15 2.51 1.15
CA LEU A 156 -5.12 1.48 2.17
C LEU A 156 -5.88 0.22 1.73
N ASP A 157 -7.08 0.37 1.18
CA ASP A 157 -7.89 -0.72 0.64
C ASP A 157 -7.15 -1.47 -0.47
N SER A 158 -6.40 -0.74 -1.31
CA SER A 158 -5.52 -1.35 -2.31
C SER A 158 -4.48 -2.24 -1.66
N MET A 159 -3.78 -1.77 -0.61
CA MET A 159 -2.80 -2.62 0.10
C MET A 159 -3.44 -3.83 0.76
N LEU A 160 -4.62 -3.67 1.36
CA LEU A 160 -5.33 -4.77 1.99
C LEU A 160 -5.85 -5.78 0.94
N PHE A 161 -6.15 -5.37 -0.28
CA PHE A 161 -6.39 -6.28 -1.39
C PHE A 161 -5.10 -6.98 -1.83
N GLY A 162 -4.02 -6.23 -1.99
CA GLY A 162 -2.78 -6.74 -2.55
C GLY A 162 -2.05 -7.74 -1.64
N MET A 163 -2.13 -7.60 -0.31
CA MET A 163 -1.38 -8.46 0.63
C MET A 163 -1.69 -9.96 0.53
N SER A 164 -2.89 -10.33 0.09
CA SER A 164 -3.34 -11.72 -0.12
C SER A 164 -3.33 -12.13 -1.60
N HIS A 165 -2.82 -11.28 -2.50
CA HIS A 165 -2.80 -11.53 -3.93
C HIS A 165 -1.93 -12.75 -4.29
N SER A 166 -2.27 -13.42 -5.40
CA SER A 166 -1.56 -14.60 -5.90
C SER A 166 -0.15 -14.27 -6.41
N ASP A 167 0.02 -13.09 -7.01
CA ASP A 167 1.33 -12.54 -7.35
C ASP A 167 2.09 -12.16 -6.08
N THR A 168 3.20 -12.86 -5.83
CA THR A 168 4.06 -12.66 -4.68
C THR A 168 4.70 -11.26 -4.64
N PHE A 169 4.99 -10.62 -5.78
CA PHE A 169 5.49 -9.25 -5.80
C PHE A 169 4.44 -8.29 -5.25
N VAL A 170 3.21 -8.33 -5.79
CA VAL A 170 2.08 -7.51 -5.34
C VAL A 170 1.84 -7.68 -3.84
N ALA A 171 1.85 -8.93 -3.36
CA ALA A 171 1.67 -9.25 -1.97
C ALA A 171 2.74 -8.68 -1.05
N LYS A 172 4.02 -8.91 -1.38
CA LYS A 172 5.14 -8.44 -0.58
C LYS A 172 5.19 -6.93 -0.53
N SER A 173 4.98 -6.26 -1.67
CA SER A 173 4.98 -4.80 -1.77
C SER A 173 3.84 -4.19 -0.96
N SER A 174 2.64 -4.78 -1.01
CA SER A 174 1.49 -4.31 -0.22
C SER A 174 1.72 -4.41 1.29
N LEU A 175 2.28 -5.54 1.74
CA LEU A 175 2.63 -5.76 3.14
C LEU A 175 3.69 -4.77 3.64
N ARG A 176 4.71 -4.48 2.81
CA ARG A 176 5.73 -3.48 3.15
C ARG A 176 5.12 -2.07 3.24
N GLY A 177 4.23 -1.70 2.32
CA GLY A 177 3.48 -0.44 2.37
C GLY A 177 2.67 -0.30 3.66
N LEU A 178 1.93 -1.34 4.08
CA LEU A 178 1.21 -1.38 5.36
C LEU A 178 2.15 -1.19 6.56
N GLY A 179 3.27 -1.91 6.56
CA GLY A 179 4.31 -1.76 7.59
C GLY A 179 4.90 -0.35 7.62
N GLY A 180 5.16 0.25 6.46
CA GLY A 180 5.66 1.62 6.31
C GLY A 180 4.74 2.65 6.95
N LEU A 181 3.44 2.59 6.64
CA LEU A 181 2.44 3.47 7.26
C LEU A 181 2.40 3.32 8.77
N ALA A 182 2.38 2.09 9.28
CA ALA A 182 2.32 1.85 10.72
C ALA A 182 3.56 2.41 11.43
N ARG A 183 4.74 2.25 10.83
CA ARG A 183 6.00 2.78 11.36
C ARG A 183 6.03 4.31 11.34
N GLU A 184 5.56 4.94 10.27
CA GLU A 184 5.49 6.39 10.20
C GLU A 184 4.50 6.95 11.23
N HIS A 185 3.32 6.33 11.39
CA HIS A 185 2.42 6.72 12.47
C HIS A 185 3.06 6.57 13.86
N LEU A 186 3.79 5.49 14.13
CA LEU A 186 4.48 5.32 15.41
C LEU A 186 5.51 6.44 15.66
N LYS A 187 6.25 6.83 14.62
CA LYS A 187 7.30 7.85 14.64
C LYS A 187 6.75 9.27 14.78
N SER A 188 5.76 9.67 13.98
CA SER A 188 5.31 11.07 13.87
C SER A 188 3.86 11.32 14.30
N LYS A 189 3.11 10.25 14.60
CA LYS A 189 1.66 10.29 14.84
C LYS A 189 0.85 10.79 13.65
N ALA A 190 1.39 10.68 12.42
CA ALA A 190 0.78 11.23 11.21
C ALA A 190 -0.68 10.77 10.95
N LEU A 191 -1.02 9.51 11.21
CA LEU A 191 -2.42 9.04 11.08
C LEU A 191 -3.40 9.58 12.14
N GLY A 192 -2.99 10.42 13.09
CA GLY A 192 -3.83 10.84 14.21
C GLY A 192 -5.19 11.44 13.80
N GLY A 193 -5.22 12.22 12.72
CA GLY A 193 -6.46 12.76 12.17
C GLY A 193 -7.41 11.67 11.65
N HIS A 194 -6.88 10.71 10.88
CA HIS A 194 -7.67 9.58 10.38
C HIS A 194 -8.15 8.68 11.51
N LEU A 195 -7.31 8.37 12.50
CA LEU A 195 -7.69 7.50 13.63
C LEU A 195 -8.69 8.16 14.58
N THR A 196 -8.78 9.49 14.60
CA THR A 196 -9.83 10.19 15.36
C THR A 196 -11.20 10.03 14.69
N ALA A 197 -11.25 10.10 13.36
CA ALA A 197 -12.48 9.94 12.60
C ALA A 197 -12.90 8.46 12.43
N HIS A 198 -11.91 7.57 12.28
CA HIS A 198 -12.05 6.16 11.95
C HIS A 198 -11.09 5.35 12.81
N ALA A 199 -11.47 5.14 14.06
CA ALA A 199 -10.60 4.52 15.04
C ALA A 199 -10.21 3.09 14.67
N ASP A 200 -11.07 2.35 13.98
CA ASP A 200 -10.97 0.92 13.64
C ASP A 200 -10.04 0.59 12.47
N ILE A 201 -9.43 1.58 11.81
CA ILE A 201 -8.51 1.36 10.68
C ILE A 201 -7.41 0.35 11.03
N ILE A 202 -6.70 0.56 12.14
CA ILE A 202 -5.57 -0.30 12.53
C ILE A 202 -6.06 -1.70 12.91
N ASP A 203 -7.20 -1.79 13.60
CA ASP A 203 -7.83 -3.05 13.98
C ASP A 203 -8.21 -3.87 12.74
N THR A 204 -8.77 -3.20 11.72
CA THR A 204 -9.12 -3.79 10.43
C THR A 204 -7.89 -4.30 9.70
N CYS A 205 -6.82 -3.50 9.63
CA CYS A 205 -5.55 -3.91 9.02
C CYS A 205 -4.96 -5.15 9.71
N ALA A 206 -4.88 -5.14 11.04
CA ALA A 206 -4.38 -6.25 11.82
C ALA A 206 -5.24 -7.51 11.65
N ASN A 207 -6.56 -7.37 11.73
CA ASN A 207 -7.50 -8.47 11.59
C ASN A 207 -7.40 -9.12 10.20
N ARG A 208 -7.44 -8.31 9.13
CA ARG A 208 -7.32 -8.82 7.75
C ARG A 208 -5.95 -9.45 7.50
N LEU A 209 -4.85 -8.84 7.96
CA LEU A 209 -3.51 -9.42 7.83
C LEU A 209 -3.44 -10.81 8.49
N LEU A 210 -4.00 -10.95 9.69
CA LEU A 210 -4.01 -12.23 10.39
C LEU A 210 -4.84 -13.29 9.63
N GLN A 211 -6.09 -12.96 9.29
CA GLN A 211 -7.02 -13.91 8.71
C GLN A 211 -6.72 -14.25 7.25
N GLU A 212 -6.37 -13.27 6.43
CA GLU A 212 -6.22 -13.42 4.97
C GLU A 212 -4.81 -13.77 4.54
N VAL A 213 -3.81 -13.60 5.41
CA VAL A 213 -2.42 -13.90 5.09
C VAL A 213 -1.82 -14.87 6.09
N VAL A 214 -1.74 -14.50 7.37
CA VAL A 214 -0.96 -15.27 8.36
C VAL A 214 -1.53 -16.67 8.60
N PHE A 215 -2.85 -16.82 8.62
CA PHE A 215 -3.50 -18.12 8.82
C PHE A 215 -3.65 -18.93 7.53
N GLN A 216 -3.36 -18.31 6.38
CA GLN A 216 -3.47 -18.95 5.08
C GLN A 216 -2.16 -19.62 4.68
N SER A 217 -2.23 -20.65 3.84
CA SER A 217 -1.04 -21.34 3.30
C SER A 217 -0.14 -20.42 2.47
N ILE A 218 -0.68 -19.31 1.93
CA ILE A 218 0.08 -18.31 1.18
C ILE A 218 1.14 -17.60 2.03
N ILE A 219 1.08 -17.63 3.37
CA ILE A 219 2.06 -16.94 4.23
C ILE A 219 3.52 -17.30 3.92
N TRP A 220 3.81 -18.52 3.46
CA TRP A 220 5.16 -19.03 3.34
C TRP A 220 6.00 -18.31 2.27
N ASP A 221 5.37 -17.74 1.24
CA ASP A 221 6.09 -16.94 0.23
C ASP A 221 6.34 -15.49 0.71
N ARG A 222 5.64 -15.02 1.75
CA ARG A 222 5.57 -13.62 2.22
C ARG A 222 5.72 -13.46 3.73
N LEU A 223 6.35 -14.45 4.39
CA LEU A 223 6.50 -14.52 5.85
C LEU A 223 7.20 -13.29 6.43
N GLU A 224 8.33 -12.89 5.84
CA GLU A 224 9.11 -11.74 6.31
C GLU A 224 8.34 -10.41 6.23
N PRO A 225 7.75 -10.02 5.08
CA PRO A 225 6.98 -8.78 5.03
C PRO A 225 5.71 -8.82 5.87
N ALA A 226 5.04 -9.98 6.02
CA ALA A 226 3.88 -10.10 6.90
C ALA A 226 4.24 -9.83 8.37
N GLY A 227 5.33 -10.42 8.87
CA GLY A 227 5.81 -10.12 10.22
C GLY A 227 6.27 -8.67 10.38
N SER A 228 6.93 -8.12 9.35
CA SER A 228 7.41 -6.73 9.33
C SER A 228 6.28 -5.69 9.33
N ALA A 229 5.08 -6.07 8.88
CA ALA A 229 3.86 -5.28 8.93
C ALA A 229 3.09 -5.49 10.25
N LEU A 230 2.95 -6.74 10.69
CA LEU A 230 2.19 -7.08 11.90
C LEU A 230 2.75 -6.43 13.16
N LEU A 231 4.08 -6.46 13.33
CA LEU A 231 4.72 -5.90 14.52
C LEU A 231 4.44 -4.40 14.73
N PRO A 232 4.70 -3.50 13.76
CA PRO A 232 4.39 -2.10 13.94
C PRO A 232 2.87 -1.85 14.04
N LEU A 233 2.01 -2.59 13.34
CA LEU A 233 0.56 -2.49 13.50
C LEU A 233 0.12 -2.78 14.94
N ALA A 234 0.62 -3.87 15.53
CA ALA A 234 0.35 -4.24 16.91
C ALA A 234 0.88 -3.21 17.92
N ALA A 235 2.05 -2.62 17.62
CA ALA A 235 2.70 -1.67 18.51
C ALA A 235 2.04 -0.28 18.55
N ILE A 236 1.14 0.06 17.61
CA ILE A 236 0.37 1.31 17.64
C ILE A 236 -0.49 1.38 18.89
N ASP A 237 -1.23 0.30 19.15
CA ASP A 237 -2.05 0.15 20.35
C ASP A 237 -2.16 -1.34 20.69
N MET A 238 -1.33 -1.78 21.63
CA MET A 238 -1.27 -3.19 22.04
C MET A 238 -2.58 -3.65 22.72
N GLY A 239 -3.33 -2.73 23.36
CA GLY A 239 -4.60 -3.05 24.00
C GLY A 239 -5.67 -3.37 22.97
N ARG A 240 -5.78 -2.54 21.93
CA ARG A 240 -6.70 -2.78 20.81
C ARG A 240 -6.30 -4.00 19.99
N PHE A 241 -5.00 -4.17 19.73
CA PHE A 241 -4.50 -5.36 19.07
C PHE A 241 -4.83 -6.64 19.86
N ALA A 242 -4.70 -6.62 21.19
CA ALA A 242 -5.12 -7.75 22.03
C ALA A 242 -6.63 -8.04 21.92
N ASN A 243 -7.47 -7.02 21.76
CA ASN A 243 -8.90 -7.21 21.51
C ASN A 243 -9.17 -7.90 20.17
N VAL A 244 -8.43 -7.53 19.11
CA VAL A 244 -8.51 -8.22 17.80
C VAL A 244 -8.12 -9.70 17.93
N VAL A 245 -7.01 -10.00 18.60
CA VAL A 245 -6.56 -11.38 18.87
C VAL A 245 -7.63 -12.14 19.67
N SER A 246 -8.21 -11.53 20.70
CA SER A 246 -9.27 -12.13 21.49
C SER A 246 -10.52 -12.42 20.65
N ALA A 247 -10.97 -11.45 19.84
CA ALA A 247 -12.12 -11.60 18.95
C ALA A 247 -11.92 -12.75 17.95
N ILE A 248 -10.75 -12.86 17.33
CA ILE A 248 -10.40 -14.00 16.46
C ILE A 248 -10.44 -15.32 17.24
N SER A 249 -9.88 -15.34 18.46
CA SER A 249 -9.82 -16.55 19.29
C SER A 249 -11.19 -17.16 19.54
N THR A 250 -12.23 -16.33 19.71
CA THR A 250 -13.60 -16.79 19.94
C THR A 250 -14.20 -17.55 18.74
N GLN A 251 -13.64 -17.38 17.55
CA GLN A 251 -14.14 -17.98 16.31
C GLN A 251 -13.67 -19.43 16.12
N PHE A 252 -12.67 -19.90 16.88
CA PHE A 252 -12.09 -21.24 16.68
C PHE A 252 -12.97 -22.40 17.16
N GLY A 253 -14.08 -22.14 17.86
CA GLY A 253 -15.02 -23.16 18.33
C GLY A 253 -14.45 -24.19 19.32
N SER A 254 -13.19 -24.05 19.73
CA SER A 254 -12.48 -24.93 20.65
C SER A 254 -11.71 -24.10 21.69
N PRO A 255 -11.99 -24.26 23.00
CA PRO A 255 -11.25 -23.59 24.07
C PRO A 255 -9.75 -23.90 24.04
N GLU A 256 -9.38 -25.12 23.63
CA GLU A 256 -7.99 -25.54 23.51
C GLU A 256 -7.28 -24.79 22.37
N LYS A 257 -7.90 -24.71 21.19
CA LYS A 257 -7.34 -23.93 20.06
C LYS A 257 -7.23 -22.46 20.41
N ALA A 258 -8.24 -21.89 21.08
CA ALA A 258 -8.22 -20.51 21.56
C ALA A 258 -7.08 -20.26 22.56
N HIS A 259 -6.88 -21.16 23.53
CA HIS A 259 -5.79 -21.03 24.49
C HIS A 259 -4.41 -21.15 23.83
N ARG A 260 -4.21 -22.14 22.93
CA ARG A 260 -2.96 -22.30 22.18
C ARG A 260 -2.63 -21.06 21.35
N PHE A 261 -3.63 -20.51 20.66
CA PHE A 261 -3.48 -19.29 19.88
C PHE A 261 -3.07 -18.09 20.74
N GLN A 262 -3.74 -17.86 21.87
CA GLN A 262 -3.41 -16.76 22.78
C GLN A 262 -2.01 -16.92 23.37
N ALA A 263 -1.62 -18.13 23.77
CA ALA A 263 -0.28 -18.42 24.28
C ALA A 263 0.81 -18.18 23.22
N ALA A 264 0.57 -18.60 21.97
CA ALA A 264 1.48 -18.36 20.85
C ALA A 264 1.64 -16.85 20.58
N PHE A 265 0.54 -16.09 20.64
CA PHE A 265 0.57 -14.63 20.51
C PHE A 265 1.34 -13.94 21.63
N GLN A 266 1.15 -14.37 22.87
CA GLN A 266 1.87 -13.83 24.02
C GLN A 266 3.39 -14.08 23.89
N LYS A 267 3.80 -15.23 23.37
CA LYS A 267 5.20 -15.54 23.07
C LYS A 267 5.77 -14.66 21.95
N LEU A 268 4.96 -14.39 20.91
CA LEU A 268 5.33 -13.56 19.77
C LEU A 268 5.52 -12.09 20.17
N MET A 269 4.56 -11.52 20.91
CA MET A 269 4.50 -10.11 21.27
C MET A 269 5.31 -9.81 22.53
N GLN A 270 6.63 -10.00 22.43
CA GLN A 270 7.57 -9.75 23.53
C GLN A 270 7.53 -8.27 23.95
N PRO A 271 7.22 -7.94 25.23
CA PRO A 271 7.01 -6.56 25.67
C PRO A 271 8.17 -5.61 25.37
N GLU A 272 9.41 -6.07 25.51
CA GLU A 272 10.61 -5.27 25.23
C GLU A 272 10.71 -4.86 23.75
N ILE A 273 10.39 -5.78 22.83
CA ILE A 273 10.41 -5.53 21.39
C ILE A 273 9.27 -4.58 21.01
N VAL A 274 8.06 -4.86 21.50
CA VAL A 274 6.87 -4.03 21.23
C VAL A 274 7.08 -2.61 21.76
N ALA A 275 7.58 -2.44 22.98
CA ALA A 275 7.88 -1.13 23.56
C ALA A 275 8.95 -0.37 22.74
N LYS A 276 9.96 -1.09 22.24
CA LYS A 276 10.99 -0.48 21.39
C LYS A 276 10.39 0.05 20.08
N VAL A 277 9.52 -0.72 19.43
CA VAL A 277 8.83 -0.30 18.21
C VAL A 277 7.86 0.85 18.49
N ALA A 278 7.09 0.77 19.58
CA ALA A 278 6.13 1.81 19.96
C ALA A 278 6.80 3.19 20.19
N SER A 279 8.08 3.20 20.62
CA SER A 279 8.82 4.44 20.88
C SER A 279 9.25 5.23 19.64
N GLY A 280 9.33 4.60 18.47
CA GLY A 280 9.90 5.28 17.28
C GLY A 280 9.72 4.55 15.96
N GLY A 281 8.81 3.57 15.88
CA GLY A 281 8.53 2.80 14.68
C GLY A 281 9.61 1.81 14.28
N TYR A 282 10.66 1.60 15.09
CA TYR A 282 11.79 0.75 14.72
C TYR A 282 12.35 -0.08 15.89
N GLU A 283 12.40 -1.39 15.67
CA GLU A 283 12.88 -2.39 16.63
C GLU A 283 14.42 -2.48 16.70
N GLY A 284 15.11 -2.12 15.61
CA GLY A 284 16.55 -2.32 15.42
C GLY A 284 16.90 -3.74 14.97
N ARG A 285 18.11 -3.92 14.42
CA ARG A 285 18.53 -5.17 13.74
C ARG A 285 18.38 -6.42 14.63
N VAL A 286 18.82 -6.34 15.89
CA VAL A 286 18.81 -7.49 16.81
C VAL A 286 17.38 -7.92 17.12
N ASN A 287 16.51 -6.99 17.51
CA ASN A 287 15.12 -7.31 17.82
C ASN A 287 14.34 -7.73 16.59
N ARG A 288 14.66 -7.19 15.40
CA ARG A 288 14.07 -7.64 14.13
C ARG A 288 14.36 -9.12 13.87
N LEU A 289 15.60 -9.56 14.07
CA LEU A 289 15.98 -10.97 13.90
C LEU A 289 15.28 -11.86 14.93
N LYS A 290 15.21 -11.44 16.20
CA LYS A 290 14.48 -12.15 17.25
C LYS A 290 13.00 -12.29 16.92
N PHE A 291 12.34 -11.20 16.54
CA PHE A 291 10.93 -11.21 16.17
C PHE A 291 10.68 -12.07 14.94
N LYS A 292 11.53 -12.00 13.91
CA LYS A 292 11.42 -12.83 12.70
C LYS A 292 11.42 -14.33 13.05
N ALA A 293 12.35 -14.76 13.91
CA ALA A 293 12.39 -16.16 14.36
C ALA A 293 11.14 -16.55 15.16
N ALA A 294 10.70 -15.70 16.10
CA ALA A 294 9.49 -15.93 16.88
C ALA A 294 8.22 -15.95 16.00
N PHE A 295 8.17 -15.13 14.96
CA PHE A 295 7.06 -15.07 14.01
C PHE A 295 6.98 -16.33 13.15
N GLU A 296 8.12 -16.85 12.69
CA GLU A 296 8.15 -18.13 11.98
C GLU A 296 7.66 -19.29 12.86
N GLU A 297 8.10 -19.36 14.12
CA GLU A 297 7.60 -20.34 15.09
C GLU A 297 6.10 -20.19 15.33
N PHE A 298 5.62 -18.95 15.49
CA PHE A 298 4.21 -18.63 15.65
C PHE A 298 3.39 -19.16 14.46
N VAL A 299 3.81 -18.88 13.22
CA VAL A 299 3.09 -19.34 12.01
C VAL A 299 3.04 -20.87 11.97
N LYS A 300 4.15 -21.57 12.27
CA LYS A 300 4.17 -23.05 12.35
C LYS A 300 3.17 -23.57 13.39
N GLU A 301 3.15 -22.95 14.58
CA GLU A 301 2.23 -23.34 15.66
C GLU A 301 0.78 -23.14 15.23
N ILE A 302 0.42 -21.98 14.68
CA ILE A 302 -0.94 -21.70 14.22
C ILE A 302 -1.39 -22.68 13.14
N HIS A 303 -0.54 -22.94 12.16
CA HIS A 303 -0.86 -23.84 11.05
C HIS A 303 -1.03 -25.29 11.52
N SER A 304 -0.38 -25.69 12.62
CA SER A 304 -0.51 -27.04 13.19
C SER A 304 -1.93 -27.40 13.66
N PHE A 305 -2.81 -26.42 13.89
CA PHE A 305 -4.17 -26.67 14.38
C PHE A 305 -5.28 -25.89 13.65
N LEU A 306 -4.95 -24.87 12.85
CA LEU A 306 -5.90 -24.15 12.00
C LEU A 306 -5.98 -24.68 10.58
N VAL A 307 -4.87 -25.15 10.00
CA VAL A 307 -4.82 -25.60 8.59
C VAL A 307 -5.01 -27.11 8.45
N ILE A 308 -4.94 -27.86 9.55
CA ILE A 308 -5.19 -29.32 9.60
C ILE A 308 -6.68 -29.64 9.85
N ALA A 309 -7.60 -28.88 9.26
CA ALA A 309 -9.05 -29.16 9.32
C ALA A 309 -9.65 -29.11 7.91
#